data_AF-A0A1G6DKU7-F1
#
_entry.id   AF-A0A1G6DKU7-F1
#
_cell.length_a   1.000
_cell.length_b   1.000
_cell.length_c   1.000
_cell.angle_alpha   90.00
_cell.angle_beta   90.00
_cell.angle_gamma   90.00
#
_symmetry.space_group_name_H-M   'P 1'
#
loop_
_entity.id
_entity.type
_entity.pdbx_description
1 polymer ?
#
loop_
_entity_poly.entity_id
_entity_poly.type
_entity_poly.pdbx_seq_one_letter_code
_entity_poly.pdbx_strand_id
1 'polypeptide(L)'
;MNYLILSILLKVIDVYTYLLIAYALLSWFPGAYDTTIGRFIIGVVEPVIAPFRKLKLQFFGLDFTIWIVMIAFNILARFLVYLLI
;
A
#
# COMPACT_ATOMS: atom_id res chain seq x y z
N MET A 1 5.05 12.40 -26.18
CA MET A 1 4.40 13.03 -25.01
C MET A 1 4.22 11.97 -23.92
N ASN A 2 4.67 12.14 -22.68
CA ASN A 2 6.05 11.83 -22.27
C ASN A 2 6.06 10.45 -21.56
N TYR A 3 6.37 9.35 -22.27
CA TYR A 3 6.35 7.97 -21.72
C TYR A 3 7.19 7.81 -20.44
N LEU A 4 8.21 8.65 -20.26
CA LEU A 4 9.03 8.75 -19.05
C LEU A 4 8.23 9.18 -17.81
N ILE A 5 7.34 10.18 -17.94
CA ILE A 5 6.54 10.65 -16.80
C ILE A 5 5.60 9.53 -16.37
N LEU A 6 4.99 8.86 -17.34
CA LEU A 6 4.12 7.74 -17.06
C LEU A 6 4.87 6.58 -16.38
N SER A 7 6.03 6.17 -16.90
CA SER A 7 6.77 5.04 -16.33
C SER A 7 7.26 5.32 -14.92
N ILE A 8 7.66 6.56 -14.62
CA ILE A 8 8.01 6.99 -13.26
C ILE A 8 6.80 6.90 -12.35
N LEU A 9 5.64 7.40 -12.79
CA LEU A 9 4.42 7.40 -11.99
C LEU A 9 3.94 5.98 -11.67
N LEU A 10 3.96 5.08 -12.66
CA LEU A 10 3.66 3.66 -12.47
C LEU A 10 4.59 3.02 -11.44
N LYS A 11 5.90 3.29 -11.54
CA LYS A 11 6.90 2.72 -10.65
C LYS A 11 6.78 3.24 -9.22
N VAL A 12 6.40 4.51 -9.03
CA VAL A 12 6.11 5.06 -7.70
C VAL A 12 4.92 4.33 -7.08
N ILE A 13 3.88 4.04 -7.85
CA ILE A 13 2.70 3.33 -7.34
C ILE A 13 3.04 1.88 -6.97
N ASP A 14 3.85 1.20 -7.78
CA ASP A 14 4.36 -0.15 -7.46
C ASP A 14 5.11 -0.15 -6.13
N VAL A 15 6.06 0.77 -5.95
CA VAL A 15 6.85 0.90 -4.71
C VAL A 15 5.93 1.16 -3.51
N TYR A 16 5.00 2.09 -3.64
CA TYR A 16 4.07 2.43 -2.56
C TYR A 16 3.22 1.24 -2.12
N THR A 17 2.96 0.33 -3.04
CA THR A 17 2.17 -0.85 -2.76
C THR A 17 2.96 -1.90 -2.03
N TYR A 18 4.19 -2.16 -2.45
CA TYR A 18 5.06 -3.03 -1.67
C TYR A 18 5.25 -2.52 -0.24
N LEU A 19 5.27 -1.19 -0.02
CA LEU A 19 5.26 -0.59 1.31
C LEU A 19 3.96 -0.88 2.09
N LEU A 20 2.80 -0.78 1.46
CA LEU A 20 1.52 -1.14 2.09
C LEU A 20 1.43 -2.66 2.40
N ILE A 21 1.98 -3.52 1.54
CA ILE A 21 2.11 -4.97 1.82
C ILE A 21 3.00 -5.17 3.03
N ALA A 22 4.18 -4.54 3.06
CA ALA A 22 5.10 -4.64 4.18
C ALA A 22 4.46 -4.15 5.48
N TYR A 23 3.74 -3.02 5.45
CA TYR A 23 2.97 -2.51 6.59
C TYR A 23 1.95 -3.54 7.10
N ALA A 24 1.23 -4.22 6.20
CA ALA A 24 0.28 -5.26 6.58
C ALA A 24 0.99 -6.50 7.15
N LEU A 25 2.15 -6.89 6.60
CA LEU A 25 2.93 -8.01 7.14
C LEU A 25 3.43 -7.72 8.57
N LEU A 26 3.76 -6.46 8.89
CA LEU A 26 4.14 -6.07 10.26
C LEU A 26 3.01 -6.33 11.27
N SER A 27 1.74 -6.25 10.86
CA SER A 27 0.62 -6.55 11.76
C SER A 27 0.63 -8.00 12.25
N TRP A 28 1.25 -8.90 11.48
CA TRP A 28 1.25 -10.33 11.75
C TRP A 28 2.27 -10.73 12.81
N PHE A 29 3.27 -9.88 13.03
CA PHE A 29 4.33 -10.09 14.00
C PHE A 29 4.13 -9.16 15.21
N PRO A 30 3.90 -9.69 16.42
CA PRO A 30 3.73 -8.87 17.61
C PRO A 30 4.99 -8.01 17.87
N GLY A 31 4.81 -6.71 18.06
CA GLY A 31 5.91 -5.75 18.29
C GLY A 31 6.68 -5.31 17.02
N ALA A 32 6.31 -5.79 15.83
CA ALA A 32 7.05 -5.44 14.60
C ALA A 32 6.89 -3.96 14.21
N TYR A 33 5.77 -3.33 14.56
CA TYR A 33 5.56 -1.89 14.41
C TYR A 33 6.55 -1.04 15.23
N ASP A 34 7.03 -1.55 16.36
CA ASP A 34 7.96 -0.84 17.25
C ASP A 34 9.43 -0.97 16.84
N THR A 35 9.71 -1.75 15.79
CA THR A 35 11.05 -1.83 15.21
C THR A 35 11.39 -0.56 14.44
N THR A 36 12.68 -0.28 14.25
CA THR A 36 13.12 0.88 13.45
C THR A 36 12.59 0.85 12.02
N ILE A 37 12.56 -0.35 11.40
CA ILE A 37 12.01 -0.55 10.06
C ILE A 37 10.49 -0.39 10.08
N GLY A 38 9.81 -0.92 11.10
CA GLY A 38 8.37 -0.78 11.25
C GLY A 38 7.93 0.67 11.36
N ARG A 39 8.56 1.44 12.25
CA ARG A 39 8.31 2.88 12.40
C ARG A 39 8.57 3.66 11.11
N PHE A 40 9.64 3.31 10.38
CA PHE A 40 9.92 3.93 9.09
C PHE A 40 8.81 3.66 8.08
N ILE A 41 8.40 2.39 7.91
CA ILE A 41 7.33 2.01 7.00
C ILE A 41 6.05 2.74 7.37
N ILE A 42 5.63 2.67 8.65
CA ILE A 42 4.45 3.35 9.18
C ILE A 42 4.49 4.84 8.82
N GLY A 43 5.61 5.54 9.06
CA GLY A 43 5.72 6.97 8.75
C GLY A 43 5.60 7.29 7.26
N VAL A 44 6.11 6.42 6.38
CA VAL A 44 5.99 6.61 4.93
C VAL A 44 4.55 6.39 4.47
N VAL A 45 3.86 5.37 4.99
CA VAL A 45 2.50 5.02 4.55
C VAL A 45 1.41 5.80 5.29
N GLU A 46 1.71 6.38 6.47
CA GLU A 46 0.78 7.14 7.32
C GLU A 46 -0.11 8.13 6.57
N PRO A 47 0.39 9.04 5.72
CA PRO A 47 -0.46 10.04 5.07
C PRO A 47 -1.54 9.41 4.19
N VAL A 48 -1.26 8.23 3.61
CA VAL A 48 -2.22 7.49 2.79
C VAL A 48 -3.17 6.67 3.66
N ILE A 49 -2.69 6.08 4.76
CA ILE A 49 -3.51 5.22 5.64
C ILE A 49 -4.38 6.05 6.60
N ALA A 50 -3.95 7.24 7.00
CA ALA A 50 -4.64 8.13 7.93
C ALA A 50 -6.15 8.32 7.65
N PRO A 51 -6.59 8.60 6.40
CA PRO A 51 -8.02 8.68 6.08
C PRO A 51 -8.76 7.34 6.25
N PHE A 52 -8.10 6.21 6.01
CA PHE A 52 -8.67 4.86 6.12
C PHE A 52 -8.58 4.27 7.53
N ARG A 53 -7.84 4.90 8.45
CA ARG A 53 -7.68 4.45 9.85
C ARG A 53 -9.01 4.29 10.60
N LYS A 54 -10.04 5.04 10.16
CA LYS A 54 -11.41 4.97 10.68
C LYS A 54 -12.14 3.68 10.31
N LEU A 55 -11.70 2.97 9.27
CA LEU A 55 -12.33 1.74 8.78
C LEU A 55 -12.02 0.51 9.65
N LYS A 56 -11.06 0.60 10.58
CA LYS A 56 -10.65 -0.50 11.49
C LYS A 56 -10.52 -1.84 10.77
N LEU A 57 -9.73 -1.88 9.70
CA LEU A 57 -9.57 -3.03 8.79
C LEU A 57 -8.80 -4.22 9.40
N GLN A 58 -8.45 -4.14 10.67
CA GLN A 58 -7.85 -5.23 11.44
C GLN A 58 -8.97 -6.03 12.11
N PHE A 59 -9.21 -7.24 11.61
CA PHE A 59 -10.22 -8.16 12.16
C PHE A 59 -9.52 -9.42 12.67
N PHE A 60 -9.77 -9.80 13.94
CA PHE A 60 -9.26 -11.04 14.53
C PHE A 60 -7.73 -11.25 14.42
N GLY A 61 -6.93 -10.18 14.48
CA GLY A 61 -5.47 -10.26 14.34
C GLY A 61 -4.98 -10.54 12.91
N LEU A 62 -5.90 -10.65 11.94
CA LEU A 62 -5.61 -10.67 10.51
C LEU A 62 -5.91 -9.29 9.93
N ASP A 63 -4.91 -8.71 9.27
CA ASP A 63 -5.08 -7.43 8.62
C ASP A 63 -5.64 -7.66 7.21
N PHE A 64 -6.94 -7.39 7.04
CA PHE A 64 -7.64 -7.52 5.75
C PHE A 64 -7.10 -6.56 4.68
N THR A 65 -6.15 -5.70 5.07
CA THR A 65 -5.31 -4.93 4.17
C THR A 65 -4.69 -5.79 3.04
N ILE A 66 -4.34 -7.07 3.26
CA ILE A 66 -3.83 -7.96 2.19
C ILE A 66 -4.82 -8.10 1.03
N TRP A 67 -6.11 -8.30 1.33
CA TRP A 67 -7.17 -8.40 0.34
C TRP A 67 -7.40 -7.07 -0.39
N ILE A 68 -7.37 -5.96 0.36
CA ILE A 68 -7.52 -4.62 -0.19
C ILE A 68 -6.36 -4.27 -1.11
N VAL A 69 -5.13 -4.68 -0.77
CA VAL A 69 -3.96 -4.45 -1.61
C VAL A 69 -4.04 -5.24 -2.91
N MET A 70 -4.44 -6.51 -2.88
CA MET A 70 -4.63 -7.32 -4.10
C MET A 70 -5.70 -6.72 -5.02
N ILE A 71 -6.79 -6.20 -4.45
CA ILE A 71 -7.89 -5.56 -5.19
C ILE A 71 -7.45 -4.20 -5.75
N ALA A 72 -6.79 -3.37 -4.93
CA ALA A 72 -6.26 -2.08 -5.36
C ALA A 72 -5.25 -2.23 -6.50
N PHE A 73 -4.41 -3.26 -6.47
CA PHE A 73 -3.45 -3.56 -7.55
C PHE A 73 -4.11 -3.92 -8.86
N ASN A 74 -5.12 -4.78 -8.81
CA ASN A 74 -5.87 -5.15 -10.00
C ASN A 74 -6.63 -3.96 -10.61
N ILE A 75 -7.26 -3.13 -9.76
CA ILE A 75 -8.04 -1.98 -10.21
C ILE A 75 -7.12 -0.92 -10.82
N LEU A 76 -6.01 -0.62 -10.15
CA LEU A 76 -5.10 0.44 -10.56
C LEU A 76 -4.35 0.06 -11.86
N ALA A 77 -3.89 -1.19 -11.99
CA ALA A 77 -3.30 -1.69 -13.23
C ALA A 77 -4.31 -1.62 -14.41
N ARG A 78 -5.58 -1.99 -14.18
CA ARG A 78 -6.62 -1.89 -15.22
C ARG A 78 -6.97 -0.44 -15.57
N PHE A 79 -7.06 0.43 -14.59
CA PHE A 79 -7.40 1.84 -14.80
C PHE A 79 -6.33 2.56 -15.61
N LEU A 80 -5.05 2.33 -15.30
CA LEU A 80 -3.93 2.91 -16.04
C LEU A 80 -3.88 2.42 -17.49
N VAL A 81 -4.08 1.13 -17.72
CA VAL A 81 -4.15 0.58 -19.08
C VAL A 81 -5.31 1.20 -19.86
N TYR A 82 -6.46 1.43 -19.23
CA TYR A 82 -7.64 2.02 -19.86
C TYR A 82 -7.51 3.52 -20.14
N LEU A 83 -6.69 4.25 -19.38
CA LEU A 83 -6.49 5.69 -19.55
C LEU A 83 -5.47 6.02 -20.66
N LEU A 84 -4.69 5.02 -21.08
CA LEU A 84 -3.57 5.14 -22.02
C LEU A 84 -3.78 4.44 -23.36
N ILE A 85 -4.88 3.68 -23.48
CA ILE A 85 -5.39 3.09 -24.71
C ILE A 85 -6.65 3.88 -25.08
#